data_AF-A0A5F8GPX5-F1
#
_entry.id   AF-A0A5F8GPX5-F1
#
_cell.length_a   1.000
_cell.length_b   1.000
_cell.length_c   1.000
_cell.angle_alpha   90.00
_cell.angle_beta   90.00
_cell.angle_gamma   90.00
#
_symmetry.space_group_name_H-M   'P 1'
#
loop_
_entity.id
_entity.type
_entity.pdbx_description
1 polymer ?
#
loop_
_entity_poly.entity_id
_entity_poly.type
_entity_poly.pdbx_seq_one_letter_code
_entity_poly.pdbx_strand_id
1 'polypeptide(L)'
;MSPEQEETASLISTGTLVPEGIYLPPPGYQLVPEHQWEQLQLEGRQQQESLQQLQRQLDSAGQERDELQEALKRSSEDCAKQVQVLLAQVQNSEKLLQTLQGTVSQAQERAQQQMAELAASHKRVCYEIKRLNEENQGLRCQQPLPVGSRVQEQEQVEEQELPTSPLELQQLIRSTRQEARECRRAQEHEAERLRIEIVTLREALEEETTSRASLERERRLHREETEVLEASLCSLRTEMERIQQERSKAEQQLQASQRQPPGPAVGWTEEKAQLTSLLSEQRAKVFRLQAELETSEQVQRDFVRLSQALQVRLERIRQAETLDQVRNIVDETPLRDVKDIKDT
;
A
#
# COMPACT_ATOMS: atom_id res chain seq x y z
N MET A 1 -24.94 50.42 -21.42
CA MET A 1 -24.62 51.82 -21.71
C MET A 1 -24.08 51.85 -23.12
N SER A 2 -24.93 52.24 -24.07
CA SER A 2 -24.68 52.27 -25.52
C SER A 2 -23.66 53.35 -25.88
N PRO A 3 -22.79 53.17 -26.89
CA PRO A 3 -22.06 54.28 -27.45
C PRO A 3 -22.94 54.99 -28.47
N GLU A 4 -23.04 56.31 -28.32
CA GLU A 4 -23.82 57.22 -29.15
C GLU A 4 -23.27 57.19 -30.59
N GLN A 5 -24.16 56.98 -31.56
CA GLN A 5 -23.89 57.20 -32.97
C GLN A 5 -23.74 58.71 -33.18
N GLU A 6 -22.51 59.19 -33.36
CA GLU A 6 -22.27 60.52 -33.91
C GLU A 6 -22.72 60.51 -35.38
N GLU A 7 -23.91 61.07 -35.62
CA GLU A 7 -24.42 61.37 -36.95
C GLU A 7 -23.49 62.37 -37.63
N THR A 8 -22.62 61.90 -38.53
CA THR A 8 -21.93 62.75 -39.49
C THR A 8 -22.95 63.39 -40.43
N ALA A 9 -23.43 64.58 -40.06
CA ALA A 9 -24.26 65.42 -40.89
C ALA A 9 -23.49 65.80 -42.17
N SER A 10 -23.84 65.16 -43.29
CA SER A 10 -23.45 65.61 -44.62
C SER A 10 -24.10 66.96 -44.92
N LEU A 11 -23.34 68.04 -44.74
CA LEU A 11 -23.71 69.35 -45.28
C LEU A 11 -23.21 69.43 -46.72
N ILE A 12 -24.11 69.14 -47.67
CA ILE A 12 -23.94 69.51 -49.07
C ILE A 12 -24.11 71.03 -49.14
N SER A 13 -23.00 71.76 -49.16
CA SER A 13 -23.01 73.21 -49.36
C SER A 13 -23.01 73.53 -50.85
N THR A 14 -24.12 74.09 -51.30
CA THR A 14 -24.39 74.48 -52.68
C THR A 14 -23.62 75.76 -53.05
N GLY A 15 -22.66 75.61 -53.98
CA GLY A 15 -22.21 76.60 -54.97
C GLY A 15 -22.06 78.08 -54.59
N THR A 16 -20.80 78.53 -54.43
CA THR A 16 -20.33 79.81 -54.99
C THR A 16 -18.90 79.61 -55.52
N LEU A 17 -18.71 79.84 -56.81
CA LEU A 17 -17.39 79.88 -57.46
C LEU A 17 -16.61 81.07 -56.89
N VAL A 18 -15.76 80.80 -55.91
CA VAL A 18 -14.73 81.72 -55.40
C VAL A 18 -13.42 81.37 -56.14
N PRO A 19 -12.64 82.36 -56.63
CA PRO A 19 -11.36 82.11 -57.30
C PRO A 19 -10.46 81.27 -56.41
N GLU A 20 -9.62 80.40 -56.98
CA GLU A 20 -8.66 79.53 -56.28
C GLU A 20 -7.96 80.25 -55.11
N GLY A 21 -8.61 80.21 -53.95
CA GLY A 21 -8.12 80.77 -52.72
C GLY A 21 -7.16 79.76 -52.16
N ILE A 22 -5.89 80.16 -52.01
CA ILE A 22 -4.92 79.39 -51.23
C ILE A 22 -5.58 79.12 -49.87
N TYR A 23 -5.93 77.87 -49.60
CA TYR A 23 -6.50 77.48 -48.31
C TYR A 23 -5.41 77.73 -47.26
N LEU A 24 -5.59 78.78 -46.45
CA LEU A 24 -4.76 79.04 -45.29
C LEU A 24 -5.39 78.31 -44.10
N PRO A 25 -4.71 77.30 -43.53
CA PRO A 25 -5.23 76.59 -42.37
C PRO A 25 -5.33 77.55 -41.16
N PRO A 26 -6.30 77.32 -40.26
CA PRO A 26 -6.43 78.10 -39.03
C PRO A 26 -5.14 78.08 -38.19
N PRO A 27 -4.85 79.10 -37.37
CA PRO A 27 -3.65 79.15 -36.54
C PRO A 27 -3.53 77.89 -35.67
N GLY A 28 -2.38 77.21 -35.75
CA GLY A 28 -2.12 75.95 -35.03
C GLY A 28 -2.36 74.68 -35.85
N TYR A 29 -2.92 74.78 -37.07
CA TYR A 29 -3.11 73.65 -37.97
C TYR A 29 -2.11 73.70 -39.11
N GLN A 30 -1.44 72.58 -39.38
CA GLN A 30 -0.48 72.44 -40.47
C GLN A 30 -1.07 71.56 -41.56
N LEU A 31 -0.98 71.99 -42.82
CA LEU A 31 -1.37 71.17 -43.97
C LEU A 31 -0.38 70.02 -44.10
N VAL A 32 -0.86 68.80 -43.84
CA VAL A 32 -0.07 67.58 -43.95
C VAL A 32 -0.18 67.07 -45.40
N PRO A 33 0.94 66.87 -46.12
CA PRO A 33 0.94 66.23 -47.42
C PRO A 33 0.32 64.84 -47.38
N GLU A 34 -0.39 64.44 -48.45
CA GLU A 34 -1.15 63.19 -48.52
C GLU A 34 -0.31 61.94 -48.19
N HIS A 35 0.95 61.89 -48.65
CA HIS A 35 1.89 60.80 -48.31
C HIS A 35 2.21 60.71 -46.80
N GLN A 36 2.32 61.84 -46.09
CA GLN A 36 2.55 61.85 -44.64
C GLN A 36 1.30 61.44 -43.88
N TRP A 37 0.12 61.80 -44.38
CA TRP A 37 -1.16 61.36 -43.83
C TRP A 37 -1.36 59.85 -43.99
N GLU A 38 -1.09 59.30 -45.17
CA GLU A 38 -1.14 57.85 -45.42
C GLU A 38 -0.17 57.09 -44.51
N GLN A 39 1.05 57.61 -44.31
CA GLN A 39 2.03 57.02 -43.41
C GLN A 39 1.54 57.00 -41.95
N LEU A 40 1.02 58.12 -41.44
CA LEU A 40 0.47 58.20 -40.09
C LEU A 40 -0.74 57.28 -39.89
N GLN A 41 -1.58 57.09 -40.92
CA GLN A 41 -2.69 56.15 -40.89
C GLN A 41 -2.21 54.69 -40.83
N LEU A 42 -1.16 54.35 -41.57
CA LEU A 42 -0.50 53.04 -41.50
C LEU A 42 0.13 52.79 -40.12
N GLU A 43 0.86 53.76 -39.60
CA GLU A 43 1.47 53.70 -38.26
C GLU A 43 0.39 53.55 -37.17
N GLY A 44 -0.71 54.31 -37.25
CA GLY A 44 -1.84 54.19 -36.34
C GLY A 44 -2.51 52.82 -36.38
N ARG A 45 -2.71 52.24 -37.57
CA ARG A 45 -3.23 50.87 -37.72
C ARG A 45 -2.29 49.83 -37.14
N GLN A 46 -0.99 49.93 -37.42
CA GLN A 46 0.02 49.02 -36.86
C GLN A 46 0.07 49.11 -35.32
N GLN A 47 0.00 50.32 -34.77
CA GLN A 47 -0.09 50.52 -33.32
C GLN A 47 -1.37 49.90 -32.76
N GLN A 48 -2.49 50.05 -33.44
CA GLN A 48 -3.76 49.47 -32.99
C GLN A 48 -3.76 47.93 -33.05
N GLU A 49 -3.19 47.34 -34.09
CA GLU A 49 -3.02 45.88 -34.20
C GLU A 49 -2.05 45.35 -33.13
N SER A 50 -0.94 46.04 -32.87
CA SER A 50 0.00 45.64 -31.83
C SER A 50 -0.58 45.75 -30.42
N LEU A 51 -1.39 46.79 -30.14
CA LEU A 51 -2.15 46.90 -28.90
C LEU A 51 -3.16 45.77 -28.75
N GLN A 52 -3.91 45.44 -29.81
CA GLN A 52 -4.83 44.30 -29.78
C GLN A 52 -4.11 42.98 -29.53
N GLN A 53 -2.93 42.78 -30.12
CA GLN A 53 -2.12 41.58 -29.92
C GLN A 53 -1.59 41.49 -28.49
N LEU A 54 -1.06 42.59 -27.95
CA LEU A 54 -0.62 42.67 -26.55
C LEU A 54 -1.79 42.42 -25.58
N GLN A 55 -2.97 42.92 -25.89
CA GLN A 55 -4.15 42.71 -25.06
C GLN A 55 -4.57 41.24 -25.04
N ARG A 56 -4.58 40.57 -26.20
CA ARG A 56 -4.80 39.10 -26.26
C ARG A 56 -3.76 38.33 -25.47
N GLN A 57 -2.49 38.72 -25.54
CA GLN A 57 -1.43 38.09 -24.76
C GLN A 57 -1.65 38.27 -23.25
N LEU A 58 -2.02 39.47 -22.82
CA LEU A 58 -2.35 39.75 -21.42
C LEU A 58 -3.54 38.92 -20.94
N ASP A 59 -4.60 38.82 -21.75
CA ASP A 59 -5.78 38.02 -21.43
C ASP A 59 -5.43 36.52 -21.32
N SER A 60 -4.63 35.98 -22.26
CA SER A 60 -4.18 34.58 -22.20
C SER A 60 -3.28 34.29 -20.99
N ALA A 61 -2.35 35.19 -20.67
CA ALA A 61 -1.51 35.05 -19.48
C ALA A 61 -2.34 35.16 -18.18
N GLY A 62 -3.41 35.97 -18.20
CA GLY A 62 -4.37 36.06 -17.10
C GLY A 62 -5.10 34.73 -16.86
N GLN A 63 -5.55 34.07 -17.93
CA GLN A 63 -6.19 32.75 -17.87
C GLN A 63 -5.23 31.68 -17.35
N GLU A 64 -4.01 31.61 -17.89
CA GLU A 64 -2.98 30.66 -17.44
C GLU A 64 -2.65 30.86 -15.95
N ARG A 65 -2.53 32.10 -15.49
CA ARG A 65 -2.32 32.41 -14.07
C ARG A 65 -3.46 31.87 -13.21
N ASP A 66 -4.71 32.09 -13.62
CA ASP A 66 -5.88 31.65 -12.86
C ASP A 66 -5.95 30.12 -12.81
N GLU A 67 -5.69 29.43 -13.92
CA GLU A 67 -5.60 27.97 -13.99
C GLU A 67 -4.52 27.41 -13.05
N LEU A 68 -3.32 27.98 -13.07
CA LEU A 68 -2.23 27.59 -12.17
C LEU A 68 -2.57 27.84 -10.71
N GLN A 69 -3.24 28.96 -10.41
CA GLN A 69 -3.65 29.29 -9.06
C GLN A 69 -4.70 28.30 -8.53
N GLU A 70 -5.65 27.87 -9.36
CA GLU A 70 -6.60 26.82 -8.98
C GLU A 70 -5.94 25.45 -8.85
N ALA A 71 -5.02 25.09 -9.76
CA ALA A 71 -4.26 23.84 -9.67
C ALA A 71 -3.45 23.77 -8.36
N LEU A 72 -2.80 24.87 -7.98
CA LEU A 72 -2.08 24.99 -6.72
C LEU A 72 -3.02 24.81 -5.52
N LYS A 73 -4.20 25.46 -5.52
CA LYS A 73 -5.21 25.29 -4.46
C LYS A 73 -5.66 23.84 -4.32
N ARG A 74 -6.02 23.18 -5.45
CA ARG A 74 -6.42 21.77 -5.47
C ARG A 74 -5.32 20.86 -4.90
N SER A 75 -4.06 21.04 -5.34
CA SER A 75 -2.93 20.26 -4.83
C SER A 75 -2.66 20.49 -3.34
N SER A 76 -2.86 21.72 -2.84
CA SER A 76 -2.69 22.06 -1.42
C SER A 76 -3.78 21.40 -0.58
N GLU A 77 -5.02 21.38 -1.06
CA GLU A 77 -6.14 20.71 -0.40
C GLU A 77 -5.94 19.19 -0.37
N ASP A 78 -5.48 18.59 -1.47
CA ASP A 78 -5.23 17.15 -1.52
C ASP A 78 -4.05 16.75 -0.63
N CYS A 79 -2.98 17.56 -0.59
CA CYS A 79 -1.89 17.40 0.37
C CYS A 79 -2.41 17.47 1.82
N ALA A 80 -3.26 18.44 2.14
CA ALA A 80 -3.84 18.57 3.48
C ALA A 80 -4.70 17.35 3.86
N LYS A 81 -5.52 16.82 2.94
CA LYS A 81 -6.30 15.59 3.15
C LYS A 81 -5.40 14.39 3.41
N GLN A 82 -4.34 14.22 2.61
CA GLN A 82 -3.38 13.11 2.79
C GLN A 82 -2.69 13.19 4.16
N VAL A 83 -2.22 14.38 4.57
CA VAL A 83 -1.64 14.59 5.89
C VAL A 83 -2.64 14.27 6.99
N GLN A 84 -3.91 14.65 6.84
CA GLN A 84 -4.95 14.35 7.83
C GLN A 84 -5.21 12.84 7.98
N VAL A 85 -5.24 12.09 6.87
CA VAL A 85 -5.38 10.63 6.90
C VAL A 85 -4.18 9.97 7.59
N LEU A 86 -2.95 10.40 7.26
CA LEU A 86 -1.74 9.89 7.89
C LEU A 86 -1.72 10.17 9.40
N LEU A 87 -2.12 11.38 9.82
CA LEU A 87 -2.22 11.73 11.24
C LEU A 87 -3.25 10.85 11.97
N ALA A 88 -4.42 10.60 11.36
CA ALA A 88 -5.43 9.72 11.93
C ALA A 88 -4.92 8.26 12.06
N GLN A 89 -4.18 7.78 11.06
CA GLN A 89 -3.57 6.45 11.09
C GLN A 89 -2.52 6.33 12.20
N VAL A 90 -1.64 7.34 12.35
CA VAL A 90 -0.64 7.39 13.42
C VAL A 90 -1.35 7.37 14.78
N GLN A 91 -2.35 8.22 15.00
CA GLN A 91 -3.12 8.25 16.25
C GLN A 91 -3.80 6.91 16.58
N ASN A 92 -4.32 6.20 15.56
CA ASN A 92 -4.90 4.88 15.75
C ASN A 92 -3.83 3.84 16.13
N SER A 93 -2.67 3.88 15.47
CA SER A 93 -1.56 2.98 15.79
C SER A 93 -1.01 3.21 17.20
N GLU A 94 -0.92 4.47 17.65
CA GLU A 94 -0.49 4.81 19.01
C GLU A 94 -1.46 4.28 20.06
N LYS A 95 -2.78 4.44 19.84
CA LYS A 95 -3.81 3.89 20.74
C LYS A 95 -3.73 2.36 20.82
N LEU A 96 -3.50 1.69 19.68
CA LEU A 96 -3.32 0.24 19.65
C LEU A 96 -2.07 -0.17 20.43
N LEU A 97 -0.94 0.51 20.24
CA LEU A 97 0.29 0.25 20.98
C LEU A 97 0.12 0.44 22.48
N GLN A 98 -0.57 1.50 22.91
CA GLN A 98 -0.91 1.73 24.32
C GLN A 98 -1.77 0.59 24.88
N THR A 99 -2.75 0.13 24.12
CA THR A 99 -3.63 -1.00 24.51
C THR A 99 -2.82 -2.28 24.64
N LEU A 100 -1.99 -2.60 23.65
CA LEU A 100 -1.12 -3.79 23.66
C LEU A 100 -0.15 -3.74 24.83
N GLN A 101 0.49 -2.60 25.09
CA GLN A 101 1.36 -2.41 26.26
C GLN A 101 0.60 -2.69 27.56
N GLY A 102 -0.64 -2.21 27.69
CA GLY A 102 -1.50 -2.52 28.83
C GLY A 102 -1.78 -4.01 28.98
N THR A 103 -2.12 -4.71 27.88
CA THR A 103 -2.39 -6.15 27.91
C THR A 103 -1.15 -6.98 28.29
N VAL A 104 0.03 -6.59 27.81
CA VAL A 104 1.30 -7.26 28.13
C VAL A 104 1.64 -7.08 29.59
N SER A 105 1.55 -5.85 30.14
CA SER A 105 1.78 -5.61 31.56
C SER A 105 0.84 -6.44 32.44
N GLN A 106 -0.45 -6.50 32.10
CA GLN A 106 -1.40 -7.33 32.83
C GLN A 106 -1.11 -8.83 32.72
N ALA A 107 -0.75 -9.32 31.53
CA ALA A 107 -0.38 -10.73 31.34
C ALA A 107 0.89 -11.08 32.13
N GLN A 108 1.87 -10.17 32.15
CA GLN A 108 3.08 -10.30 32.95
C GLN A 108 2.77 -10.36 34.45
N GLU A 109 1.92 -9.47 34.98
CA GLU A 109 1.50 -9.49 36.38
C GLU A 109 0.80 -10.80 36.75
N ARG A 110 -0.11 -11.30 35.90
CA ARG A 110 -0.78 -12.60 36.11
C ARG A 110 0.21 -13.76 36.12
N ALA A 111 1.16 -13.79 35.19
CA ALA A 111 2.18 -14.82 35.15
C ALA A 111 3.08 -14.77 36.41
N GLN A 112 3.44 -13.58 36.87
CA GLN A 112 4.20 -13.39 38.12
C GLN A 112 3.41 -13.90 39.34
N GLN A 113 2.11 -13.63 39.41
CA GLN A 113 1.23 -14.15 40.47
C GLN A 113 1.17 -15.68 40.44
N GLN A 114 0.96 -16.29 39.27
CA GLN A 114 0.95 -17.75 39.13
C GLN A 114 2.29 -18.39 39.52
N MET A 115 3.42 -17.79 39.15
CA MET A 115 4.75 -18.26 39.58
C MET A 115 4.91 -18.18 41.11
N ALA A 116 4.41 -17.12 41.75
CA ALA A 116 4.46 -16.97 43.21
C ALA A 116 3.58 -18.01 43.92
N GLU A 117 2.38 -18.27 43.41
CA GLU A 117 1.48 -19.32 43.91
C GLU A 117 2.09 -20.72 43.77
N LEU A 118 2.67 -21.02 42.61
CA LEU A 118 3.35 -22.28 42.37
C LEU A 118 4.54 -22.45 43.32
N ALA A 119 5.36 -21.42 43.50
CA ALA A 119 6.47 -21.45 44.44
C ALA A 119 6.01 -21.66 45.90
N ALA A 120 4.90 -21.03 46.30
CA ALA A 120 4.30 -21.24 47.62
C ALA A 120 3.78 -22.67 47.78
N SER A 121 3.11 -23.23 46.76
CA SER A 121 2.63 -24.61 46.76
C SER A 121 3.78 -25.62 46.85
N HIS A 122 4.86 -25.40 46.09
CA HIS A 122 6.07 -26.21 46.11
C HIS A 122 6.73 -26.18 47.50
N LYS A 123 6.82 -25.00 48.13
CA LYS A 123 7.31 -24.89 49.51
C LYS A 123 6.45 -25.71 50.47
N ARG A 124 5.12 -25.61 50.41
CA ARG A 124 4.20 -26.39 51.27
C ARG A 124 4.40 -27.89 51.10
N VAL A 125 4.46 -28.38 49.86
CA VAL A 125 4.70 -29.80 49.56
C VAL A 125 6.06 -30.25 50.09
N CYS A 126 7.12 -29.46 49.90
CA CYS A 126 8.44 -29.75 50.45
C CYS A 126 8.43 -29.84 51.99
N TYR A 127 7.70 -28.96 52.68
CA TYR A 127 7.53 -29.06 54.13
C TYR A 127 6.81 -30.35 54.53
N GLU A 128 5.73 -30.69 53.83
CA GLU A 128 4.95 -31.89 54.13
C GLU A 128 5.75 -33.18 53.88
N ILE A 129 6.51 -33.25 52.78
CA ILE A 129 7.43 -34.36 52.50
C ILE A 129 8.48 -34.48 53.59
N LYS A 130 9.08 -33.36 54.04
CA LYS A 130 10.06 -33.39 55.14
C LYS A 130 9.41 -33.90 56.44
N ARG A 131 8.24 -33.38 56.81
CA ARG A 131 7.49 -33.82 58.00
C ARG A 131 7.17 -35.31 57.95
N LEU A 132 6.62 -35.78 56.83
CA LEU A 132 6.29 -37.20 56.64
C LEU A 132 7.55 -38.08 56.63
N ASN A 133 8.69 -37.59 56.14
CA ASN A 133 9.95 -38.34 56.17
C ASN A 133 10.51 -38.42 57.60
N GLU A 134 10.42 -37.34 58.37
CA GLU A 134 10.77 -37.33 59.80
C GLU A 134 9.86 -38.26 60.61
N GLU A 135 8.53 -38.25 60.36
CA GLU A 135 7.57 -39.19 60.97
C GLU A 135 7.91 -40.64 60.59
N ASN A 136 8.16 -40.93 59.31
CA ASN A 136 8.56 -42.27 58.85
C ASN A 136 9.89 -42.74 59.47
N GLN A 137 10.87 -41.85 59.61
CA GLN A 137 12.13 -42.16 60.30
C GLN A 137 11.87 -42.41 61.79
N GLY A 138 11.02 -41.62 62.44
CA GLY A 138 10.59 -41.83 63.82
C GLY A 138 9.93 -43.19 64.01
N LEU A 139 9.00 -43.57 63.12
CA LEU A 139 8.36 -44.89 63.10
C LEU A 139 9.37 -46.02 62.86
N ARG A 140 10.34 -45.83 61.96
CA ARG A 140 11.44 -46.80 61.73
C ARG A 140 12.42 -46.92 62.89
N CYS A 141 12.66 -45.85 63.65
CA CYS A 141 13.51 -45.88 64.84
C CYS A 141 12.78 -46.44 66.06
N GLN A 142 11.45 -46.30 66.11
CA GLN A 142 10.58 -46.95 67.10
C GLN A 142 10.36 -48.43 66.77
N GLN A 143 10.54 -48.82 65.50
CA GLN A 143 10.68 -50.21 65.09
C GLN A 143 12.01 -50.75 65.67
N PRO A 144 11.99 -51.72 66.61
CA PRO A 144 13.21 -52.24 67.19
C PRO A 144 14.11 -52.82 66.10
N LEU A 145 15.39 -52.43 66.10
CA LEU A 145 16.43 -53.06 65.29
C LEU A 145 16.31 -54.59 65.40
N PRO A 146 16.24 -55.33 64.28
CA PRO A 146 16.26 -56.78 64.32
C PRO A 146 17.70 -57.23 64.63
N VAL A 147 18.01 -57.39 65.91
CA VAL A 147 18.97 -58.45 66.29
C VAL A 147 18.30 -59.76 65.92
N GLY A 148 19.06 -60.62 65.26
CA GLY A 148 18.59 -61.79 64.53
C GLY A 148 17.47 -62.59 65.20
N SER A 149 16.68 -63.22 64.34
CA SER A 149 15.84 -64.36 64.68
C SER A 149 14.81 -64.11 65.77
N ARG A 150 13.76 -63.35 65.44
CA ARG A 150 12.42 -63.83 65.75
C ARG A 150 11.39 -63.11 64.90
N VAL A 151 10.84 -63.86 63.95
CA VAL A 151 9.53 -63.64 63.38
C VAL A 151 8.54 -63.64 64.54
N GLN A 152 8.22 -62.47 65.08
CA GLN A 152 7.01 -62.26 65.88
C GLN A 152 6.76 -60.76 66.07
N GLU A 153 5.66 -60.31 65.46
CA GLU A 153 4.74 -59.28 65.95
C GLU A 153 5.16 -57.82 65.82
N GLN A 154 4.65 -57.15 64.76
CA GLN A 154 3.68 -56.04 64.87
C GLN A 154 3.57 -55.32 63.51
N GLU A 155 2.80 -55.92 62.61
CA GLU A 155 2.06 -55.14 61.63
C GLU A 155 0.80 -54.64 62.33
N GLN A 156 0.54 -53.32 62.28
CA GLN A 156 -0.83 -52.80 62.37
C GLN A 156 -1.56 -53.20 61.09
N VAL A 157 -1.76 -54.51 60.96
CA VAL A 157 -2.89 -55.08 60.26
C VAL A 157 -4.05 -54.64 61.14
N GLU A 158 -4.94 -53.76 60.63
CA GLU A 158 -6.34 -53.90 61.04
C GLU A 158 -6.60 -55.39 60.99
N GLU A 159 -6.89 -56.02 62.13
CA GLU A 159 -7.22 -57.44 62.20
C GLU A 159 -8.30 -57.71 61.16
N GLN A 160 -7.90 -58.04 59.94
CA GLN A 160 -8.69 -58.81 59.01
C GLN A 160 -8.73 -60.14 59.73
N GLU A 161 -9.73 -60.26 60.63
CA GLU A 161 -10.07 -61.51 61.28
C GLU A 161 -9.99 -62.56 60.20
N LEU A 162 -8.99 -63.45 60.33
CA LEU A 162 -8.80 -64.53 59.39
C LEU A 162 -10.15 -65.24 59.33
N PRO A 163 -10.80 -65.30 58.16
CA PRO A 163 -12.21 -65.70 58.08
C PRO A 163 -12.36 -67.06 58.73
N THR A 164 -13.01 -67.11 59.89
CA THR A 164 -13.12 -68.32 60.70
C THR A 164 -14.23 -69.21 60.17
N SER A 165 -15.07 -68.67 59.26
CA SER A 165 -16.08 -69.39 58.49
C SER A 165 -15.78 -69.39 56.98
N PRO A 166 -16.02 -70.50 56.26
CA PRO A 166 -15.89 -70.55 54.80
C PRO A 166 -16.80 -69.54 54.07
N LEU A 167 -17.87 -69.07 54.72
CA LEU A 167 -18.76 -68.05 54.18
C LEU A 167 -18.12 -66.65 54.18
N GLU A 168 -17.38 -66.31 55.24
CA GLU A 168 -16.66 -65.03 55.38
C GLU A 168 -15.53 -64.94 54.35
N LEU A 169 -14.78 -66.02 54.15
CA LEU A 169 -13.76 -66.11 53.09
C LEU A 169 -14.38 -65.89 51.70
N GLN A 170 -15.55 -66.49 51.44
CA GLN A 170 -16.24 -66.32 50.16
C GLN A 170 -16.71 -64.88 49.95
N GLN A 171 -17.17 -64.20 51.00
CA GLN A 171 -17.56 -62.79 50.95
C GLN A 171 -16.36 -61.88 50.72
N LEU A 172 -15.24 -62.10 51.42
CA LEU A 172 -13.99 -61.35 51.24
C LEU A 172 -13.39 -61.52 49.83
N ILE A 173 -13.45 -62.74 49.26
CA ILE A 173 -13.02 -62.97 47.88
C ILE A 173 -13.93 -62.23 46.89
N ARG A 174 -15.23 -62.11 47.17
CA ARG A 174 -16.15 -61.34 46.31
C ARG A 174 -15.88 -59.83 46.40
N SER A 175 -15.66 -59.28 47.60
CA SER A 175 -15.37 -57.85 47.78
C SER A 175 -14.03 -57.47 47.15
N THR A 176 -12.95 -58.20 47.43
CA THR A 176 -11.63 -57.96 46.83
C THR A 176 -11.64 -58.07 45.30
N ARG A 177 -12.41 -59.00 44.73
CA ARG A 177 -12.61 -59.08 43.27
C ARG A 177 -13.38 -57.88 42.72
N GLN A 178 -14.32 -57.33 43.49
CA GLN A 178 -15.10 -56.16 43.10
C GLN A 178 -14.25 -54.88 43.20
N GLU A 179 -13.51 -54.70 44.29
CA GLU A 179 -12.53 -53.63 44.46
C GLU A 179 -11.47 -53.67 43.36
N ALA A 180 -10.92 -54.84 43.03
CA ALA A 180 -9.98 -54.99 41.92
C ALA A 180 -10.60 -54.66 40.55
N ARG A 181 -11.92 -54.77 40.37
CA ARG A 181 -12.60 -54.32 39.14
C ARG A 181 -12.79 -52.80 39.15
N GLU A 182 -13.13 -52.22 40.29
CA GLU A 182 -13.29 -50.77 40.44
C GLU A 182 -11.96 -50.03 40.29
N CYS A 183 -10.87 -50.53 40.90
CA CYS A 183 -9.52 -50.01 40.68
C CYS A 183 -9.10 -50.09 39.20
N ARG A 184 -9.41 -51.20 38.51
CA ARG A 184 -9.12 -51.32 37.07
C ARG A 184 -9.88 -50.29 36.24
N ARG A 185 -11.17 -50.07 36.52
CA ARG A 185 -11.97 -49.04 35.84
C ARG A 185 -11.43 -47.64 36.11
N ALA A 186 -11.04 -47.34 37.34
CA ALA A 186 -10.45 -46.05 37.70
C ALA A 186 -9.14 -45.81 36.92
N GLN A 187 -8.27 -46.83 36.82
CA GLN A 187 -7.05 -46.78 36.03
C GLN A 187 -7.32 -46.58 34.53
N GLU A 188 -8.34 -47.26 33.98
CA GLU A 188 -8.75 -47.08 32.58
C GLU A 188 -9.24 -45.65 32.32
N HIS A 189 -10.06 -45.09 33.22
CA HIS A 189 -10.52 -43.71 33.11
C HIS A 189 -9.38 -42.71 33.24
N GLU A 190 -8.43 -42.94 34.15
CA GLU A 190 -7.25 -42.10 34.30
C GLU A 190 -6.35 -42.16 33.06
N ALA A 191 -6.11 -43.36 32.52
CA ALA A 191 -5.38 -43.53 31.28
C ALA A 191 -6.06 -42.84 30.10
N GLU A 192 -7.39 -42.90 30.01
CA GLU A 192 -8.14 -42.22 28.95
C GLU A 192 -8.10 -40.69 29.10
N ARG A 193 -8.18 -40.18 30.33
CA ARG A 193 -8.00 -38.74 30.61
C ARG A 193 -6.62 -38.25 30.16
N LEU A 194 -5.56 -39.00 30.48
CA LEU A 194 -4.20 -38.67 30.06
C LEU A 194 -4.04 -38.75 28.53
N ARG A 195 -4.69 -39.71 27.86
CA ARG A 195 -4.68 -39.79 26.39
C ARG A 195 -5.32 -38.56 25.76
N ILE A 196 -6.48 -38.13 26.27
CA ILE A 196 -7.15 -36.92 25.79
C ILE A 196 -6.24 -35.71 26.02
N GLU A 197 -5.66 -35.57 27.21
CA GLU A 197 -4.73 -34.48 27.51
C GLU A 197 -3.54 -34.46 26.55
N ILE A 198 -2.90 -35.61 26.30
CA ILE A 198 -1.80 -35.72 25.34
C ILE A 198 -2.23 -35.27 23.94
N VAL A 199 -3.42 -35.65 23.47
CA VAL A 199 -3.91 -35.21 22.15
C VAL A 199 -4.15 -33.71 22.13
N THR A 200 -4.83 -33.15 23.15
CA THR A 200 -5.08 -31.70 23.23
C THR A 200 -3.78 -30.89 23.28
N LEU A 201 -2.77 -31.37 24.01
CA LEU A 201 -1.45 -30.72 24.08
C LEU A 201 -0.70 -30.81 22.74
N ARG A 202 -0.86 -31.90 21.99
CA ARG A 202 -0.27 -32.04 20.65
C ARG A 202 -0.95 -31.12 19.63
N GLU A 203 -2.27 -31.05 19.64
CA GLU A 203 -3.03 -30.14 18.78
C GLU A 203 -2.65 -28.68 19.06
N ALA A 204 -2.59 -28.28 20.35
CA ALA A 204 -2.15 -26.94 20.73
C ALA A 204 -0.70 -26.66 20.30
N LEU A 205 0.19 -27.65 20.38
CA LEU A 205 1.57 -27.52 19.91
C LEU A 205 1.63 -27.36 18.39
N GLU A 206 0.88 -28.16 17.63
CA GLU A 206 0.80 -28.07 16.17
C GLU A 206 0.26 -26.70 15.75
N GLU A 207 -0.80 -26.21 16.38
CA GLU A 207 -1.35 -24.88 16.12
C GLU A 207 -0.32 -23.77 16.38
N GLU A 208 0.39 -23.81 17.50
CA GLU A 208 1.51 -22.90 17.79
C GLU A 208 2.64 -23.01 16.75
N THR A 209 2.98 -24.22 16.28
CA THR A 209 4.02 -24.34 15.24
C THR A 209 3.59 -23.74 13.90
N THR A 210 2.31 -23.88 13.53
CA THR A 210 1.78 -23.30 12.30
C THR A 210 1.67 -21.77 12.38
N SER A 211 1.27 -21.23 13.55
CA SER A 211 1.20 -19.79 13.80
C SER A 211 2.58 -19.16 13.85
N ARG A 212 3.58 -19.83 14.44
CA ARG A 212 4.97 -19.40 14.38
C ARG A 212 5.48 -19.37 12.94
N ALA A 213 5.22 -20.43 12.18
CA ALA A 213 5.64 -20.49 10.78
C ALA A 213 4.97 -19.41 9.91
N SER A 214 3.70 -19.04 10.17
CA SER A 214 3.05 -17.94 9.44
C SER A 214 3.67 -16.58 9.79
N LEU A 215 3.89 -16.30 11.07
CA LEU A 215 4.55 -15.06 11.52
C LEU A 215 5.99 -14.96 11.00
N GLU A 216 6.72 -16.07 10.94
CA GLU A 216 8.06 -16.10 10.34
C GLU A 216 8.05 -15.77 8.85
N ARG A 217 7.05 -16.25 8.09
CA ARG A 217 6.87 -15.89 6.68
C ARG A 217 6.56 -14.41 6.52
N GLU A 218 5.63 -13.87 7.30
CA GLU A 218 5.29 -12.44 7.27
C GLU A 218 6.51 -11.56 7.61
N ARG A 219 7.29 -11.94 8.62
CA ARG A 219 8.54 -11.24 8.95
C ARG A 219 9.61 -11.36 7.88
N ARG A 220 9.62 -12.41 7.05
CA ARG A 220 10.53 -12.50 5.89
C ARG A 220 10.09 -11.57 4.79
N LEU A 221 8.79 -11.56 4.45
CA LEU A 221 8.23 -10.65 3.46
C LEU A 221 8.50 -9.19 3.83
N HIS A 222 8.26 -8.80 5.09
CA HIS A 222 8.58 -7.44 5.53
C HIS A 222 10.06 -7.09 5.44
N ARG A 223 10.97 -8.06 5.65
CA ARG A 223 12.41 -7.82 5.45
C ARG A 223 12.72 -7.58 3.99
N GLU A 224 12.19 -8.42 3.10
CA GLU A 224 12.35 -8.27 1.64
C GLU A 224 11.79 -6.93 1.16
N GLU A 225 10.62 -6.51 1.66
CA GLU A 225 10.04 -5.18 1.39
C GLU A 225 10.97 -4.06 1.85
N THR A 226 11.53 -4.15 3.07
CA THR A 226 12.48 -3.13 3.56
C THR A 226 13.76 -3.10 2.75
N GLU A 227 14.30 -4.25 2.33
CA GLU A 227 15.50 -4.33 1.48
C GLU A 227 15.27 -3.68 0.11
N VAL A 228 14.09 -3.90 -0.49
CA VAL A 228 13.70 -3.25 -1.75
C VAL A 228 13.56 -1.75 -1.58
N LEU A 229 12.92 -1.29 -0.50
CA LEU A 229 12.80 0.14 -0.20
C LEU A 229 14.16 0.78 0.02
N GLU A 230 15.07 0.12 0.76
CA GLU A 230 16.44 0.59 0.95
C GLU A 230 17.21 0.69 -0.38
N ALA A 231 17.11 -0.31 -1.25
CA ALA A 231 17.70 -0.28 -2.58
C ALA A 231 17.15 0.87 -3.44
N SER A 232 15.84 1.15 -3.34
CA SER A 232 15.21 2.28 -4.04
C SER A 232 15.71 3.63 -3.52
N LEU A 233 15.87 3.78 -2.21
CA LEU A 233 16.43 4.99 -1.59
C LEU A 233 17.89 5.20 -1.98
N CYS A 234 18.70 4.14 -2.02
CA CYS A 234 20.08 4.21 -2.50
C CYS A 234 20.13 4.66 -3.97
N SER A 235 19.27 4.10 -4.82
CA SER A 235 19.18 4.48 -6.24
C SER A 235 18.77 5.96 -6.41
N LEU A 236 17.75 6.41 -5.68
CA LEU A 236 17.31 7.80 -5.67
C LEU A 236 18.41 8.76 -5.18
N ARG A 237 19.17 8.38 -4.15
CA ARG A 237 20.33 9.16 -3.68
C ARG A 237 21.38 9.30 -4.77
N THR A 238 21.72 8.22 -5.47
CA THR A 238 22.70 8.29 -6.57
C THR A 238 22.22 9.15 -7.73
N GLU A 239 20.94 9.10 -8.10
CA GLU A 239 20.39 9.99 -9.13
C GLU A 239 20.35 11.45 -8.69
N MET A 240 20.01 11.72 -7.42
CA MET A 240 20.06 13.07 -6.85
C MET A 240 21.48 13.65 -6.89
N GLU A 241 22.49 12.86 -6.50
CA GLU A 241 23.90 13.26 -6.60
C GLU A 241 24.32 13.52 -8.06
N ARG A 242 23.88 12.67 -8.99
CA ARG A 242 24.13 12.83 -10.43
C ARG A 242 23.55 14.13 -10.96
N ILE A 243 22.28 14.42 -10.66
CA ILE A 243 21.60 15.66 -11.06
C ILE A 243 22.27 16.88 -10.43
N GLN A 244 22.70 16.79 -9.17
CA GLN A 244 23.40 17.89 -8.50
C GLN A 244 24.77 18.18 -9.13
N GLN A 245 25.50 17.13 -9.52
CA GLN A 245 26.74 17.27 -10.29
C GLN A 245 26.51 17.88 -11.68
N GLU A 246 25.48 17.44 -12.41
CA GLU A 246 25.11 18.03 -13.70
C GLU A 246 24.73 19.50 -13.56
N ARG A 247 23.95 19.85 -12.54
CA ARG A 247 23.57 21.22 -12.23
C ARG A 247 24.79 22.10 -11.94
N SER A 248 25.69 21.65 -11.07
CA SER A 248 26.90 22.41 -10.74
C SER A 248 27.81 22.62 -11.95
N LYS A 249 27.93 21.62 -12.83
CA LYS A 249 28.65 21.75 -14.12
C LYS A 249 27.97 22.76 -15.04
N ALA A 250 26.65 22.71 -15.17
CA ALA A 250 25.89 23.67 -15.98
C ALA A 250 26.02 25.11 -15.44
N GLU A 251 25.97 25.29 -14.12
CA GLU A 251 26.20 26.58 -13.46
C GLU A 251 27.62 27.11 -13.72
N GLN A 252 28.64 26.25 -13.65
CA GLN A 252 30.03 26.61 -13.99
C GLN A 252 30.19 26.98 -15.47
N GLN A 253 29.55 26.25 -16.38
CA GLN A 253 29.56 26.54 -17.82
C GLN A 253 28.89 27.89 -18.10
N LEU A 254 27.76 28.18 -17.46
CA LEU A 254 27.07 29.47 -17.59
C LEU A 254 27.97 30.62 -17.10
N GLN A 255 28.65 30.43 -15.97
CA GLN A 255 29.56 31.42 -15.41
C GLN A 255 30.83 31.61 -16.26
N ALA A 256 31.32 30.55 -16.90
CA ALA A 256 32.43 30.62 -17.84
C ALA A 256 32.05 31.35 -19.14
N SER A 257 30.87 31.09 -19.69
CA SER A 257 30.32 31.83 -20.85
C SER A 257 30.10 33.31 -20.55
N GLN A 258 29.73 33.67 -19.32
CA GLN A 258 29.62 35.08 -18.89
C GLN A 258 30.98 35.77 -18.73
N ARG A 259 32.09 35.04 -18.61
CA ARG A 259 33.46 35.59 -18.48
C ARG A 259 34.21 35.72 -19.81
N GLN A 260 33.72 35.13 -20.91
CA GLN A 260 34.32 35.32 -22.24
C GLN A 260 33.85 36.66 -22.85
N PRO A 261 34.75 37.42 -23.53
CA PRO A 261 34.32 38.55 -24.35
C PRO A 261 33.42 38.06 -25.50
N PRO A 262 32.51 38.89 -26.04
CA PRO A 262 31.59 38.48 -27.10
C PRO A 262 32.38 38.07 -28.35
N GLY A 263 32.62 36.76 -28.48
CA GLY A 263 33.14 36.15 -29.70
C GLY A 263 32.05 36.05 -30.77
N PRO A 264 32.42 35.85 -32.04
CA PRO A 264 31.48 35.83 -33.15
C PRO A 264 30.38 34.79 -32.91
N ALA A 265 29.12 35.20 -33.11
CA ALA A 265 27.88 34.48 -32.82
C ALA A 265 27.69 33.13 -33.55
N VAL A 266 28.72 32.60 -34.21
CA VAL A 266 28.69 31.40 -35.06
C VAL A 266 28.68 30.11 -34.22
N GLY A 267 29.39 30.07 -33.09
CA GLY A 267 29.41 28.89 -32.22
C GLY A 267 28.08 28.63 -31.50
N TRP A 268 27.42 29.69 -31.04
CA TRP A 268 26.09 29.61 -30.43
C TRP A 268 25.00 29.15 -31.40
N THR A 269 25.13 29.46 -32.69
CA THR A 269 24.18 28.98 -33.70
C THR A 269 24.33 27.49 -33.97
N GLU A 270 25.54 26.95 -33.94
CA GLU A 270 25.80 25.51 -34.12
C GLU A 270 25.37 24.70 -32.90
N GLU A 271 25.68 25.15 -31.68
CA GLU A 271 25.21 24.48 -30.45
C GLU A 271 23.68 24.54 -30.33
N LYS A 272 23.07 25.67 -30.69
CA LYS A 272 21.59 25.78 -30.75
C LYS A 272 21.01 24.85 -31.80
N ALA A 273 21.62 24.74 -32.97
CA ALA A 273 21.19 23.81 -34.02
C ALA A 273 21.30 22.34 -33.56
N GLN A 274 22.40 21.98 -32.89
CA GLN A 274 22.62 20.63 -32.33
C GLN A 274 21.60 20.30 -31.24
N LEU A 275 21.33 21.22 -30.32
CA LEU A 275 20.31 21.04 -29.28
C LEU A 275 18.91 20.94 -29.86
N THR A 276 18.58 21.72 -30.90
CA THR A 276 17.30 21.59 -31.60
C THR A 276 17.16 20.26 -32.36
N SER A 277 18.26 19.74 -32.92
CA SER A 277 18.28 18.41 -33.56
C SER A 277 18.07 17.30 -32.52
N LEU A 278 18.76 17.39 -31.38
CA LEU A 278 18.60 16.40 -30.31
C LEU A 278 17.17 16.42 -29.75
N LEU A 279 16.59 17.61 -29.55
CA LEU A 279 15.19 17.75 -29.13
C LEU A 279 14.20 17.18 -30.14
N SER A 280 14.42 17.39 -31.45
CA SER A 280 13.55 16.82 -32.47
C SER A 280 13.67 15.29 -32.54
N GLU A 281 14.88 14.75 -32.35
CA GLU A 281 15.12 13.30 -32.24
C GLU A 281 14.46 12.68 -31.02
N GLN A 282 14.56 13.31 -29.84
CA GLN A 282 13.88 12.83 -28.63
C GLN A 282 12.35 12.91 -28.79
N ARG A 283 11.82 13.98 -29.41
CA ARG A 283 10.39 14.08 -29.73
C ARG A 283 9.95 12.98 -30.69
N ALA A 284 10.73 12.69 -31.73
CA ALA A 284 10.45 11.59 -32.66
C ALA A 284 10.53 10.22 -31.97
N LYS A 285 11.43 10.05 -30.99
CA LYS A 285 11.53 8.83 -30.17
C LYS A 285 10.30 8.66 -29.28
N VAL A 286 9.85 9.72 -28.61
CA VAL A 286 8.62 9.70 -27.81
C VAL A 286 7.41 9.36 -28.68
N PHE A 287 7.29 9.98 -29.85
CA PHE A 287 6.19 9.68 -30.77
C PHE A 287 6.19 8.21 -31.22
N ARG A 288 7.35 7.63 -31.51
CA ARG A 288 7.47 6.20 -31.85
C ARG A 288 7.10 5.29 -30.69
N LEU A 289 7.62 5.56 -29.49
CA LEU A 289 7.29 4.78 -28.29
C LEU A 289 5.79 4.86 -27.96
N GLN A 290 5.16 6.00 -28.21
CA GLN A 290 3.73 6.16 -28.02
C GLN A 290 2.91 5.33 -29.02
N ALA A 291 3.31 5.32 -30.30
CA ALA A 291 2.69 4.45 -31.30
C ALA A 291 2.90 2.95 -30.97
N GLU A 292 4.09 2.56 -30.51
CA GLU A 292 4.37 1.19 -30.06
C GLU A 292 3.50 0.80 -28.85
N LEU A 293 3.36 1.70 -27.88
CA LEU A 293 2.48 1.49 -26.72
C LEU A 293 1.02 1.32 -27.15
N GLU A 294 0.51 2.19 -28.02
CA GLU A 294 -0.86 2.08 -28.55
C GLU A 294 -1.09 0.75 -29.28
N THR A 295 -0.11 0.30 -30.09
CA THR A 295 -0.20 -1.00 -30.75
C THR A 295 -0.18 -2.17 -29.76
N SER A 296 0.65 -2.09 -28.71
CA SER A 296 0.72 -3.11 -27.66
C SER A 296 -0.57 -3.16 -26.84
N GLU A 297 -1.12 -2.00 -26.46
CA GLU A 297 -2.41 -1.93 -25.78
C GLU A 297 -3.54 -2.49 -26.64
N GLN A 298 -3.53 -2.22 -27.94
CA GLN A 298 -4.52 -2.79 -28.86
C GLN A 298 -4.41 -4.30 -28.92
N VAL A 299 -3.19 -4.86 -29.05
CA VAL A 299 -2.97 -6.31 -29.03
C VAL A 299 -3.42 -6.93 -27.71
N GLN A 300 -3.20 -6.26 -26.57
CA GLN A 300 -3.69 -6.73 -25.28
C GLN A 300 -5.23 -6.71 -25.20
N ARG A 301 -5.89 -5.64 -25.65
CA ARG A 301 -7.35 -5.56 -25.74
C ARG A 301 -7.90 -6.68 -26.62
N ASP A 302 -7.26 -6.94 -27.75
CA ASP A 302 -7.63 -8.00 -28.67
C ASP A 302 -7.46 -9.40 -28.04
N PHE A 303 -6.37 -9.63 -27.32
CA PHE A 303 -6.15 -10.88 -26.59
C PHE A 303 -7.22 -11.12 -25.52
N VAL A 304 -7.57 -10.07 -24.76
CA VAL A 304 -8.65 -10.14 -23.76
C VAL A 304 -9.98 -10.46 -24.43
N ARG A 305 -10.33 -9.75 -25.51
CA ARG A 305 -11.57 -10.00 -26.28
C ARG A 305 -11.64 -11.43 -26.83
N LEU A 306 -10.56 -11.91 -27.42
CA LEU A 306 -10.46 -13.29 -27.91
C LEU A 306 -10.60 -14.32 -26.78
N SER A 307 -9.93 -14.09 -25.65
CA SER A 307 -10.00 -15.00 -24.50
C SER A 307 -11.40 -15.07 -23.90
N GLN A 308 -12.11 -13.93 -23.80
CA GLN A 308 -13.50 -13.87 -23.36
C GLN A 308 -14.43 -14.58 -24.35
N ALA A 309 -14.29 -14.33 -25.66
CA ALA A 309 -15.09 -15.00 -26.68
C ALA A 309 -14.90 -16.52 -26.66
N LEU A 310 -13.66 -16.98 -26.49
CA LEU A 310 -13.34 -18.39 -26.32
C LEU A 310 -13.98 -18.96 -25.05
N GLN A 311 -13.90 -18.25 -23.93
CA GLN A 311 -14.48 -18.69 -22.65
C GLN A 311 -16.01 -18.84 -22.75
N VAL A 312 -16.69 -17.89 -23.40
CA VAL A 312 -18.13 -17.99 -23.68
C VAL A 312 -18.44 -19.18 -24.59
N ARG A 313 -17.66 -19.42 -25.65
CA ARG A 313 -17.85 -20.59 -26.53
C ARG A 313 -17.67 -21.91 -25.76
N LEU A 314 -16.64 -22.02 -24.92
CA LEU A 314 -16.40 -23.21 -24.09
C LEU A 314 -17.52 -23.43 -23.07
N GLU A 315 -18.04 -22.35 -22.47
CA GLU A 315 -19.15 -22.45 -21.53
C GLU A 315 -20.46 -22.87 -22.22
N ARG A 316 -20.73 -22.36 -23.43
CA ARG A 316 -21.86 -22.83 -24.27
C ARG A 316 -21.73 -24.32 -24.62
N ILE A 317 -20.51 -24.80 -24.90
CA ILE A 317 -20.26 -26.23 -25.12
C ILE A 317 -20.52 -27.04 -23.84
N ARG A 318 -20.08 -26.55 -22.68
CA ARG A 318 -20.31 -27.21 -21.38
C ARG A 318 -21.80 -27.33 -21.05
N GLN A 319 -22.60 -26.35 -21.46
CA GLN A 319 -24.04 -26.30 -21.25
C GLN A 319 -24.86 -27.02 -22.33
N ALA A 320 -24.22 -27.54 -23.39
CA ALA A 320 -24.93 -28.24 -24.46
C ALA A 320 -25.38 -29.64 -24.01
N GLU A 321 -26.64 -29.96 -24.27
CA GLU A 321 -27.26 -31.24 -23.85
C GLU A 321 -27.13 -32.33 -24.93
N THR A 322 -26.77 -31.96 -26.17
CA THR A 322 -26.63 -32.89 -27.30
C THR A 322 -25.38 -32.63 -28.13
N LEU A 323 -24.87 -33.69 -28.78
CA LEU A 323 -23.68 -33.61 -29.63
C LEU A 323 -23.90 -32.73 -30.88
N ASP A 324 -25.13 -32.66 -31.39
CA ASP A 324 -25.46 -31.78 -32.52
C ASP A 324 -25.38 -30.29 -32.12
N GLN A 325 -25.73 -29.95 -30.88
CA GLN A 325 -25.55 -28.58 -30.35
C GLN A 325 -24.07 -28.22 -30.22
N VAL A 326 -23.23 -29.14 -29.73
CA VAL A 326 -21.78 -28.95 -29.66
C VAL A 326 -21.20 -28.76 -31.07
N ARG A 327 -21.63 -29.57 -32.04
CA ARG A 327 -21.17 -29.46 -33.43
C ARG A 327 -21.53 -28.12 -34.06
N ASN A 328 -22.76 -27.63 -33.84
CA ASN A 328 -23.17 -26.32 -34.32
C ASN A 328 -22.38 -25.16 -33.70
N ILE A 329 -21.99 -25.24 -32.41
CA ILE A 329 -21.18 -24.20 -31.73
C ILE A 329 -19.73 -24.20 -32.24
N VAL A 330 -19.17 -25.37 -32.54
CA VAL A 330 -17.82 -25.49 -33.10
C VAL A 330 -17.77 -25.08 -34.57
N ASP A 331 -18.85 -25.34 -35.32
CA ASP A 331 -19.00 -24.96 -36.73
C ASP A 331 -19.41 -23.47 -36.90
N GLU A 332 -19.75 -22.73 -35.83
CA GLU A 332 -19.85 -21.26 -35.85
C GLU A 332 -18.52 -20.69 -36.35
N THR A 333 -18.56 -19.94 -37.47
CA THR A 333 -17.39 -19.52 -38.27
C THR A 333 -16.14 -19.24 -37.43
N PRO A 334 -14.97 -19.79 -37.81
CA PRO A 334 -13.74 -19.55 -37.07
C PRO A 334 -13.47 -18.06 -37.03
N LEU A 335 -13.17 -17.54 -35.83
CA LEU A 335 -12.77 -16.14 -35.61
C LEU A 335 -11.51 -15.87 -36.42
N ARG A 336 -11.66 -15.37 -37.65
CA ARG A 336 -10.55 -15.04 -38.55
C ARG A 336 -10.00 -13.64 -38.27
N ASP A 337 -10.82 -12.75 -37.72
CA ASP A 337 -10.44 -11.40 -37.33
C ASP A 337 -11.10 -11.01 -35.99
N VAL A 338 -10.39 -10.27 -35.15
CA VAL A 338 -10.85 -9.86 -33.79
C VAL A 338 -12.02 -8.88 -33.87
N LYS A 339 -12.14 -8.17 -35.00
CA LYS A 339 -13.21 -7.22 -35.30
C LYS A 339 -14.60 -7.86 -35.47
N ASP A 340 -14.65 -9.18 -35.66
CA ASP A 340 -15.90 -9.92 -35.83
C ASP A 340 -16.53 -10.35 -34.49
N ILE A 341 -15.83 -10.13 -33.37
CA ILE A 341 -16.35 -10.35 -32.01
C ILE A 341 -17.31 -9.20 -31.70
N LYS A 342 -18.61 -9.50 -31.66
CA LYS A 342 -19.61 -8.52 -31.24
C LYS A 342 -19.31 -8.10 -29.80
N ASP A 343 -19.07 -6.81 -29.60
CA ASP A 343 -18.97 -6.20 -28.28
C ASP A 343 -20.27 -6.49 -27.52
N THR A 344 -20.19 -7.28 -26.45
CA THR A 344 -21.29 -7.53 -25.50
C THR A 344 -21.28 -6.54 -24.37
#